data_AF-I3U9I9-F1
#
_entry.id   AF-I3U9I9-F1
#
_cell.length_a   1.000
_cell.length_b   1.000
_cell.length_c   1.000
_cell.angle_alpha   90.00
_cell.angle_beta   90.00
_cell.angle_gamma   90.00
#
_symmetry.space_group_name_H-M   'P 1'
#
loop_
_entity.id
_entity.type
_entity.pdbx_description
1 polymer ?
#
loop_
_entity_poly.entity_id
_entity_poly.type
_entity_poly.pdbx_seq_one_letter_code
_entity_poly.pdbx_strand_id
1 'polypeptide(L)' 'MQTFPLFANLTGRPVLVIGGGTVAERKAHALLDAGARYTWPPRS' A
#
# COMPACT_ATOMS: atom_id res chain seq x y z
N MET A 1 -0.38 -20.52 -13.91
CA MET A 1 -1.34 -19.49 -13.42
C MET A 1 -1.26 -18.31 -14.38
N GLN A 2 -2.39 -17.88 -14.95
CA GLN A 2 -2.43 -16.68 -15.79
C GLN A 2 -2.86 -15.50 -14.91
N THR A 3 -1.99 -14.52 -14.74
CA THR A 3 -2.31 -13.25 -14.09
C THR A 3 -2.62 -12.20 -15.15
N PHE A 4 -3.55 -11.31 -14.85
CA PHE A 4 -3.86 -10.17 -15.72
C PHE A 4 -3.22 -8.91 -15.12
N PRO A 5 -2.23 -8.29 -15.78
CA PRO A 5 -1.59 -7.10 -15.26
C PRO A 5 -2.57 -5.91 -15.30
N LEU A 6 -2.56 -5.10 -14.26
CA LEU A 6 -3.37 -3.89 -14.17
C LEU A 6 -2.57 -2.73 -13.58
N PHE A 7 -2.84 -1.53 -14.06
CA PHE A 7 -2.34 -0.28 -13.49
C PHE A 7 -3.46 0.37 -12.69
N ALA A 8 -3.27 0.52 -11.38
CA ALA A 8 -4.23 1.17 -10.50
C ALA A 8 -3.81 2.63 -10.25
N ASN A 9 -4.72 3.58 -10.48
CA ASN A 9 -4.53 4.95 -10.04
C ASN A 9 -4.88 5.06 -8.55
N LEU A 10 -3.87 5.23 -7.71
CA LEU A 10 -4.01 5.33 -6.26
C LEU A 10 -3.96 6.75 -5.73
N THR A 11 -3.82 7.76 -6.58
CA THR A 11 -3.76 9.16 -6.17
C THR A 11 -4.96 9.54 -5.31
N GLY A 12 -4.71 9.92 -4.06
CA GLY A 12 -5.74 10.27 -3.10
C GLY A 12 -6.65 9.11 -2.70
N ARG A 13 -6.29 7.85 -2.96
CA ARG A 13 -7.12 6.69 -2.56
C ARG A 13 -6.70 6.16 -1.19
N PRO A 14 -7.66 5.84 -0.30
CA PRO A 14 -7.34 5.24 0.99
C PRO A 14 -6.83 3.81 0.80
N VAL A 15 -5.72 3.47 1.45
CA VAL A 15 -5.11 2.13 1.43
C VAL A 15 -4.68 1.70 2.83
N LEU A 16 -4.78 0.40 3.11
CA LEU A 16 -4.39 -0.22 4.37
C LEU A 16 -3.26 -1.23 4.13
N VAL A 17 -2.17 -1.12 4.90
CA VAL A 17 -1.14 -2.15 4.99
C VAL A 17 -1.25 -2.83 6.34
N ILE A 18 -1.27 -4.17 6.32
CA ILE A 18 -1.33 -5.00 7.52
C ILE A 18 0.05 -5.66 7.72
N GLY A 19 0.58 -5.56 8.94
CA GLY A 19 1.89 -6.09 9.33
C GLY A 19 2.94 -4.99 9.54
N GLY A 20 3.91 -5.22 10.43
CA GLY A 20 4.87 -4.19 10.91
C GLY A 20 6.35 -4.48 10.64
N GLY A 21 6.67 -5.37 9.70
CA GLY A 21 8.05 -5.69 9.33
C GLY A 21 8.52 -4.97 8.06
N THR A 22 9.77 -5.23 7.66
CA THR A 22 10.43 -4.59 6.49
C THR A 22 9.64 -4.73 5.18
N VAL A 23 8.90 -5.84 5.01
CA VAL A 23 8.05 -6.02 3.81
C VAL A 23 6.86 -5.06 3.80
N ALA A 24 6.25 -4.83 4.96
CA ALA A 24 5.14 -3.89 5.07
C ALA A 24 5.60 -2.45 4.86
N GLU A 25 6.76 -2.10 5.44
CA GLU A 25 7.41 -0.80 5.24
C GLU A 25 7.70 -0.52 3.75
N ARG A 26 8.32 -1.49 3.06
CA ARG A 26 8.58 -1.36 1.61
C ARG A 26 7.29 -1.18 0.80
N LYS A 27 6.23 -1.92 1.14
CA LYS A 27 4.93 -1.79 0.47
C LYS A 27 4.27 -0.44 0.77
N ALA A 28 4.37 0.05 2.01
CA ALA A 28 3.84 1.35 2.40
C ALA A 28 4.53 2.47 1.60
N HIS A 29 5.86 2.43 1.46
CA HIS A 29 6.60 3.38 0.61
C HIS A 29 6.11 3.37 -0.84
N ALA A 30 6.01 2.19 -1.46
CA ALA A 30 5.52 2.10 -2.84
C ALA A 30 4.10 2.65 -3.03
N LEU A 31 3.22 2.49 -2.02
CA LEU A 31 1.86 3.04 -2.05
C LEU A 31 1.84 4.56 -1.87
N LEU A 32 2.71 5.10 -1.01
CA LEU A 32 2.87 6.54 -0.82
C LEU A 32 3.40 7.21 -2.10
N ASP A 33 4.39 6.61 -2.74
CA ASP A 33 4.95 7.08 -4.03
C ASP A 33 3.88 7.09 -5.14
N ALA A 34 2.93 6.14 -5.09
CA ALA A 34 1.77 6.10 -5.99
C ALA A 34 0.67 7.12 -5.62
N GLY A 35 0.90 8.00 -4.65
CA GLY A 35 -0.02 9.05 -4.21
C GLY A 35 -1.16 8.56 -3.32
N ALA A 36 -1.08 7.35 -2.76
CA ALA A 36 -2.13 6.82 -1.91
C ALA A 36 -2.22 7.54 -0.56
N ARG A 37 -3.43 7.63 -0.02
CA ARG A 37 -3.65 8.00 1.39
C ARG A 37 -3.47 6.76 2.25
N TYR A 38 -2.29 6.62 2.81
CA TYR A 38 -1.92 5.48 3.64
C TYR A 38 -2.44 5.63 5.07
N THR A 39 -3.06 4.56 5.58
CA THR A 39 -3.36 4.41 7.02
C THR A 39 -2.67 3.15 7.53
N TRP A 40 -1.87 3.31 8.59
CA TRP A 40 -1.34 2.21 9.41
C TRP A 40 -2.29 1.99 10.61
N PRO A 41 -2.67 0.75 10.97
CA PRO A 41 -3.53 0.50 12.12
C PRO A 41 -2.83 0.95 13.42
N PRO A 42 -3.53 1.58 14.38
CA PRO A 42 -2.92 2.11 15.60
C PRO A 42 -2.13 1.04 16.35
N ARG A 43 -0.94 1.39 16.85
CA ARG A 43 -0.18 0.54 17.77
C ARG A 43 -0.93 0.52 19.10
N SER A 44 -1.45 -0.65 19.49
CA SER A 44 -1.75 -0.99 20.89
C SER A 44 -0.47 -1.18 21.67
#